data_AF-A0A0S8EL30-F1
#
_entry.id   AF-A0A0S8EL30-F1
#
_cell.length_a   1.000
_cell.length_b   1.000
_cell.length_c   1.000
_cell.angle_alpha   90.00
_cell.angle_beta   90.00
_cell.angle_gamma   90.00
#
_symmetry.space_group_name_H-M   'P 1'
#
loop_
_entity.id
_entity.type
_entity.pdbx_description
1 polymer ?
#
loop_
_entity_poly.entity_id
_entity_poly.type
_entity_poly.pdbx_seq_one_letter_code
_entity_poly.pdbx_strand_id
1 'polypeptide(L)' 'MELWLLVAWALSGAALLFTHLLMAWRVFSGPLAAQWRYLGFLVPFLTPIVAWRGGNRLGPLTWLLFLVIYISARMVEV' A
#
# COMPACT_ATOMS: atom_id res chain seq x y z
N MET A 1 3.57 24.01 -11.56
CA MET A 1 3.12 23.16 -10.44
C MET A 1 3.46 23.90 -9.15
N GLU A 2 2.47 24.15 -8.29
CA GLU A 2 2.72 24.88 -7.04
C GLU A 2 3.48 24.01 -6.04
N LEU A 3 4.38 24.61 -5.26
CA LEU A 3 5.34 23.86 -4.41
C LEU A 3 4.64 23.04 -3.32
N TRP A 4 3.50 23.51 -2.81
CA TRP A 4 2.70 22.77 -1.83
C TRP A 4 2.03 21.52 -2.42
N LEU A 5 1.67 21.53 -3.71
CA LEU A 5 1.14 20.34 -4.40
C LEU A 5 2.22 19.26 -4.49
N LEU A 6 3.44 19.63 -4.88
CA LEU A 6 4.59 18.71 -4.92
C LEU A 6 4.86 18.05 -3.56
N VAL A 7 4.74 18.83 -2.48
CA VAL A 7 4.90 18.30 -1.12
C VAL A 7 3.75 17.35 -0.78
N ALA A 8 2.50 17.71 -1.06
CA ALA A 8 1.35 16.83 -0.84
C ALA A 8 1.46 15.51 -1.62
N TRP A 9 1.99 15.57 -2.85
CA TRP A 9 2.31 14.41 -3.67
C TRP A 9 3.33 13.49 -3.04
N ALA A 10 4.48 14.06 -2.66
CA ALA A 10 5.57 13.31 -2.06
C ALA A 10 5.12 12.64 -0.76
N LEU A 11 4.36 13.35 0.08
CA LEU A 11 3.83 12.82 1.34
C LEU A 11 2.81 11.69 1.11
N SER A 12 1.89 11.85 0.17
CA SER A 12 0.89 10.83 -0.16
C SER A 12 1.54 9.56 -0.72
N GLY A 13 2.52 9.72 -1.61
CA GLY A 13 3.32 8.62 -2.15
C GLY A 13 4.15 7.91 -1.07
N ALA A 14 4.78 8.66 -0.17
CA ALA A 14 5.54 8.10 0.95
C ALA A 14 4.64 7.33 1.92
N ALA A 15 3.44 7.85 2.24
CA ALA A 15 2.47 7.18 3.09
C ALA A 15 1.97 5.85 2.47
N LEU A 16 1.71 5.85 1.16
CA LEU A 16 1.39 4.64 0.40
C LEU A 16 2.50 3.59 0.50
N LEU A 17 3.73 3.99 0.21
CA LEU A 17 4.90 3.11 0.23
C LEU A 17 5.15 2.54 1.64
N PHE A 18 5.11 3.40 2.66
CA PHE A 18 5.29 3.00 4.05
C PHE A 18 4.24 1.99 4.49
N THR A 19 2.96 2.26 4.23
CA THR A 19 1.86 1.34 4.55
C THR A 19 2.05 0.00 3.86
N HIS A 20 2.52 0.02 2.60
CA HIS A 20 2.81 -1.17 1.84
C HIS A 20 3.95 -2.01 2.43
N LEU A 21 5.07 -1.37 2.77
CA LEU A 21 6.21 -2.03 3.41
C LEU A 21 5.83 -2.63 4.76
N LEU A 22 5.00 -1.93 5.55
CA LEU A 22 4.52 -2.42 6.84
C LEU A 22 3.63 -3.67 6.67
N MET A 23 2.76 -3.69 5.66
CA MET A 23 1.97 -4.89 5.34
C MET A 23 2.86 -6.04 4.87
N ALA A 24 3.82 -5.76 3.98
CA ALA A 24 4.76 -6.76 3.49
C ALA A 24 5.54 -7.37 4.66
N TRP A 25 6.08 -6.54 5.56
CA TRP A 25 6.74 -6.97 6.78
C TRP A 25 5.86 -7.93 7.60
N ARG A 26 4.61 -7.54 7.86
CA ARG A 26 3.65 -8.38 8.60
C ARG A 26 3.36 -9.71 7.91
N VAL A 27 3.25 -9.71 6.59
CA VAL A 27 3.05 -10.93 5.79
C VAL A 27 4.27 -11.84 5.90
N PHE A 28 5.49 -11.29 5.81
CA PHE A 28 6.73 -12.06 5.92
C PHE A 28 7.03 -12.54 7.34
N SER A 29 6.59 -11.82 8.37
CA SER A 29 6.80 -12.17 9.78
C SER A 29 5.76 -13.14 10.34
N GLY A 30 4.62 -13.31 9.65
CA GLY A 30 3.49 -14.13 10.12
C GLY A 30 3.55 -15.60 9.65
N PRO A 31 2.70 -16.48 10.22
CA PRO A 31 2.62 -17.91 9.87
C PRO A 31 1.93 -18.19 8.53
N LEU A 32 1.84 -17.21 7.62
CA LEU A 32 1.16 -17.36 6.34
C LEU A 32 1.78 -18.51 5.53
N ALA A 33 0.90 -19.37 5.00
CA ALA A 33 1.26 -20.55 4.23
C ALA A 33 2.29 -20.20 3.14
N ALA A 34 3.42 -20.92 3.16
CA ALA A 34 4.60 -20.69 2.34
C ALA A 34 4.31 -20.47 0.84
N GLN A 35 3.22 -21.02 0.31
CA GLN A 35 2.75 -20.84 -1.07
C GLN A 35 2.50 -19.38 -1.48
N TRP A 36 2.10 -18.49 -0.57
CA TRP A 36 1.87 -17.06 -0.87
C TRP A 36 3.12 -16.20 -0.70
N ARG A 37 4.14 -16.72 0.01
CA ARG A 37 5.38 -16.01 0.35
C ARG A 37 6.28 -15.78 -0.88
N TYR A 38 6.13 -16.61 -1.91
CA TYR A 38 6.91 -16.57 -3.16
C TYR A 38 6.26 -15.78 -4.31
N LEU A 39 5.01 -15.33 -4.16
CA LEU A 39 4.36 -14.41 -5.11
C LEU A 39 4.87 -12.96 -5.00
N GLY A 40 6.08 -12.79 -4.42
CA GLY A 40 6.78 -11.55 -4.12
C GLY A 40 6.99 -10.59 -5.31
N PHE A 41 6.79 -11.05 -6.54
CA PHE A 41 6.91 -10.22 -7.74
C PHE A 41 5.64 -9.41 -8.05
N LEU A 42 4.46 -9.85 -7.60
CA LEU A 42 3.18 -9.14 -7.75
C LEU A 42 2.80 -8.35 -6.48
N VAL A 43 3.82 -8.03 -5.67
CA VAL A 43 3.71 -7.47 -4.32
C VAL A 43 2.81 -6.23 -4.20
N PRO A 44 2.85 -5.22 -5.09
CA PRO A 44 1.99 -4.04 -4.94
C PRO A 44 0.50 -4.38 -4.85
N PHE A 45 0.07 -5.39 -5.62
CA PHE A 45 -1.33 -5.76 -5.77
C PHE A 45 -1.72 -6.94 -4.87
N LEU A 46 -0.83 -7.92 -4.68
CA LEU A 46 -1.14 -9.11 -3.89
C LEU A 46 -0.91 -8.91 -2.39
N THR A 47 0.03 -8.05 -1.96
CA THR A 47 0.30 -7.81 -0.53
C THR A 47 -0.93 -7.40 0.27
N PRO A 48 -1.79 -6.44 -0.16
CA PRO A 48 -3.01 -6.12 0.58
C PRO A 48 -4.00 -7.30 0.61
N ILE A 49 -4.12 -8.08 -0.46
CA ILE A 49 -5.01 -9.26 -0.52
C ILE A 49 -4.53 -10.35 0.45
N VAL A 50 -3.23 -10.63 0.45
CA VAL A 50 -2.60 -11.62 1.31
C VAL A 50 -2.64 -11.18 2.78
N ALA A 51 -2.37 -9.89 3.07
CA ALA A 51 -2.52 -9.32 4.41
C ALA A 51 -3.95 -9.45 4.94
N TRP A 52 -4.96 -9.21 4.08
CA TRP A 52 -6.37 -9.39 4.43
C TRP A 52 -6.68 -10.85 4.79
N ARG A 53 -6.22 -11.80 3.97
CA ARG A 53 -6.36 -13.24 4.23
C ARG A 53 -5.63 -13.69 5.50
N GLY A 54 -4.50 -13.06 5.80
CA GLY A 54 -3.73 -13.28 7.03
C GLY A 54 -4.31 -12.61 8.28
N GLY A 55 -5.51 -12.02 8.21
CA GLY A 55 -6.18 -11.39 9.35
C GLY A 55 -5.78 -9.94 9.64
N ASN A 56 -4.79 -9.40 8.92
CA ASN A 56 -4.41 -7.99 9.01
C ASN A 56 -5.35 -7.15 8.13
N ARG A 57 -6.51 -6.76 8.68
CA ARG A 57 -7.53 -5.97 7.95
C ARG A 57 -7.21 -4.48 7.87
N LEU A 58 -6.51 -3.93 8.87
CA LEU A 58 -6.21 -2.50 8.92
C LEU A 58 -5.24 -2.06 7.82
N GLY A 59 -4.19 -2.85 7.55
CA GLY A 59 -3.22 -2.50 6.51
C GLY A 59 -3.82 -2.33 5.10
N PRO A 60 -4.62 -3.30 4.60
CA PRO A 60 -5.27 -3.18 3.30
C PRO A 60 -6.25 -2.01 3.20
N LEU A 61 -6.97 -1.71 4.30
CA LEU A 61 -7.89 -0.57 4.34
C LEU A 61 -7.13 0.77 4.26
N THR A 62 -6.06 0.93 5.02
CA THR A 62 -5.24 2.15 4.95
C THR A 62 -4.52 2.27 3.62
N TRP A 63 -4.09 1.16 3.02
CA TRP A 63 -3.52 1.14 1.68
C TRP A 63 -4.51 1.60 0.62
N LEU A 64 -5.74 1.09 0.65
CA LEU A 64 -6.81 1.49 -0.27
C LEU A 64 -7.15 2.98 -0.09
N LEU A 65 -7.26 3.45 1.15
CA LEU A 65 -7.52 4.86 1.45
C LEU A 65 -6.44 5.76 0.84
N PHE A 66 -5.16 5.46 1.08
CA PHE A 66 -4.08 6.27 0.51
C PHE A 66 -4.00 6.15 -1.01
N LEU A 67 -4.39 5.01 -1.59
CA LEU A 67 -4.47 4.84 -3.04
C LEU A 67 -5.54 5.75 -3.63
N VAL A 68 -6.73 5.79 -3.01
CA VAL A 68 -7.82 6.69 -3.43
C VAL A 68 -7.36 8.15 -3.33
N ILE A 69 -6.76 8.55 -2.20
CA ILE A 69 -6.25 9.92 -2.02
C ILE A 69 -5.23 10.26 -3.12
N TYR A 70 -4.27 9.38 -3.38
CA TYR A 70 -3.26 9.57 -4.40
C TYR A 70 -3.87 9.67 -5.81
N ILE A 71 -4.79 8.78 -6.19
CA ILE A 71 -5.43 8.81 -7.51
C ILE A 71 -6.31 10.05 -7.65
N SER A 72 -7.13 10.37 -6.65
CA SER A 72 -7.98 11.56 -6.65
C SER A 72 -7.16 12.83 -6.81
N ALA A 73 -6.04 12.95 -6.10
CA ALA A 73 -5.12 14.07 -6.29
C ALA A 73 -4.61 14.13 -7.74
N ARG A 74 -4.40 12.97 -8.42
CA ARG A 74 -3.77 12.93 -9.76
C ARG A 74 -4.77 13.39 -10.79
N MET A 75 -6.03 12.98 -10.61
CA MET A 75 -7.13 13.34 -11.50
C MET A 75 -7.50 14.83 -11.42
N VAL A 76 -7.16 15.53 -10.35
CA VAL A 76 -7.36 16.99 -10.24
C VAL A 76 -6.32 17.78 -11.06
N GLU A 77 -5.18 17.17 -11.37
CA GLU A 77 -4.10 17.79 -12.17
C GLU A 77 -4.13 17.45 -13.68
N VAL A 78 -4.98 16.51 -14.11
CA VAL A 78 -5.16 16.10 -15.52
C VAL A 78 -6.30 16.86 -16.17
#